data_AF-A0A8H7WRX2-F1
#
_entry.id   AF-A0A8H7WRX2-F1
#
_cell.length_a   1.000
_cell.length_b   1.000
_cell.length_c   1.000
_cell.angle_alpha   90.00
_cell.angle_beta   90.00
_cell.angle_gamma   90.00
#
_symmetry.space_group_name_H-M   'P 1'
#
loop_
_entity.id
_entity.type
_entity.pdbx_description
1 polymer ?
#
loop_
_entity_poly.entity_id
_entity_poly.type
_entity_poly.pdbx_seq_one_letter_code
_entity_poly.pdbx_strand_id
1 'polypeptide(L)'
;MFRLPKKSFLLITLIFAFIGVISVFKYTTTPIAPRPISARQDEDVVFAPPVDLPAIDEPTDRVSDFGLGGWNRVMCYPSVGGIIINRHVTSVELNFLHRARFEDTPRSSDPNEEDAFCRQLRRTGGKWWASYWSYTRAVISRDIPISTKERETLVLGWPNNGGVWVLQERNWGNLSRGGWAWRNAHTMEERCIGMEMSSALYYANPEDCEPVRALLVGFGEHDREPRENYYYNMPADRFRDL
;
A
#
# COMPACT_ATOMS: atom_id res chain seq x y z
N MET A 1 45.38 -42.85 -15.37
CA MET A 1 45.35 -41.37 -15.23
C MET A 1 45.61 -40.77 -16.60
N PHE A 2 44.56 -40.57 -17.42
CA PHE A 2 44.70 -40.06 -18.79
C PHE A 2 44.82 -38.52 -18.77
N ARG A 3 46.02 -38.00 -19.04
CA ARG A 3 46.24 -36.56 -19.29
C ARG A 3 45.83 -36.27 -20.73
N LEU A 4 44.68 -35.61 -20.92
CA LEU A 4 44.35 -35.03 -22.21
C LEU A 4 45.35 -33.91 -22.56
N PRO A 5 45.80 -33.82 -23.83
CA PRO A 5 46.72 -32.78 -24.27
C PRO A 5 46.04 -31.40 -24.16
N LYS A 6 46.76 -30.40 -23.65
CA LYS A 6 46.25 -29.04 -23.37
C LYS A 6 45.49 -28.38 -24.54
N LYS A 7 45.82 -28.75 -25.78
CA LYS A 7 45.15 -28.26 -26.99
C LYS A 7 43.71 -28.77 -27.14
N SER A 8 43.42 -29.99 -26.67
CA SER A 8 42.07 -30.57 -26.71
C SER A 8 41.14 -29.98 -25.65
N PHE A 9 41.68 -29.55 -24.50
CA PHE A 9 40.88 -28.89 -23.45
C PHE A 9 40.44 -27.49 -23.89
N LEU A 10 41.32 -26.74 -24.56
CA LEU A 10 41.02 -25.40 -25.07
C LEU A 10 39.96 -25.43 -26.20
N LEU A 11 39.97 -26.47 -27.03
CA LEU A 11 38.99 -26.62 -28.10
C LEU A 11 37.59 -26.93 -27.55
N ILE A 12 37.51 -27.78 -26.52
CA ILE A 12 36.24 -28.14 -25.88
C ILE A 12 35.63 -26.92 -25.17
N THR A 13 36.41 -26.12 -24.44
CA THR A 13 35.89 -24.92 -23.77
C THR A 13 35.42 -23.86 -24.77
N LEU A 14 36.11 -23.69 -25.91
CA LEU A 14 35.66 -22.79 -26.98
C LEU A 14 34.33 -23.25 -27.61
N ILE A 15 34.15 -24.56 -27.81
CA ILE A 15 32.88 -25.11 -28.34
C ILE A 15 31.72 -24.86 -27.38
N PHE A 16 31.90 -25.11 -26.08
CA PHE A 16 30.85 -24.83 -25.09
C PHE A 16 30.53 -23.33 -24.97
N ALA A 17 31.53 -22.45 -25.05
CA ALA A 17 31.30 -21.01 -25.07
C ALA A 17 30.51 -20.58 -26.33
N PHE A 18 30.81 -21.17 -27.50
CA PHE A 18 30.11 -20.87 -28.74
C PHE A 18 28.65 -21.38 -28.73
N ILE A 19 28.39 -22.57 -28.19
CA ILE A 19 27.03 -23.13 -28.03
C ILE A 19 26.21 -22.28 -27.03
N GLY A 20 26.84 -21.80 -25.95
CA GLY A 20 26.21 -20.89 -24.99
C GLY A 20 25.80 -19.56 -25.63
N VAL A 21 26.68 -18.94 -26.42
CA VAL A 21 26.40 -17.67 -27.12
C VAL A 21 25.29 -17.84 -28.16
N ILE A 22 25.27 -18.95 -28.91
CA ILE A 22 24.20 -19.23 -29.89
C ILE A 22 22.84 -19.44 -29.19
N SER A 23 22.82 -20.06 -28.01
CA SER A 23 21.59 -20.29 -27.25
C SER A 23 21.01 -18.99 -26.67
N VAL A 24 21.85 -18.07 -26.21
CA VAL A 24 21.41 -16.74 -25.73
C VAL A 24 20.87 -15.87 -26.87
N PHE A 25 21.46 -15.96 -28.07
CA PHE A 25 20.95 -15.24 -29.23
C PHE A 25 19.58 -15.75 -29.71
N LYS A 26 19.30 -17.06 -29.63
CA LYS A 26 17.99 -17.60 -30.01
C LYS A 26 16.85 -17.22 -29.06
N TYR A 27 17.15 -16.93 -27.79
CA TYR A 27 16.13 -16.53 -26.81
C TYR A 27 15.83 -15.02 -26.78
N THR A 28 16.71 -14.18 -27.34
CA THR A 28 16.56 -12.72 -27.30
C THR A 28 15.99 -12.13 -28.59
N THR A 29 15.85 -12.92 -29.65
CA THR A 29 15.32 -12.47 -30.95
C THR A 29 14.13 -13.29 -31.44
N THR A 30 13.19 -13.62 -30.56
CA THR A 30 11.82 -13.93 -31.01
C THR A 30 11.08 -12.61 -31.18
N PRO A 31 10.84 -12.13 -32.42
CA PRO A 31 9.99 -10.97 -32.62
C PRO A 31 8.61 -11.32 -32.09
N ILE A 32 8.15 -10.55 -31.10
CA ILE A 32 6.75 -10.57 -30.66
C ILE A 32 5.94 -10.19 -31.91
N ALA A 33 5.23 -11.15 -32.50
CA ALA A 33 4.31 -10.86 -33.57
C ALA A 33 3.31 -9.82 -33.05
N PRO A 34 3.11 -8.67 -33.73
CA PRO A 34 2.08 -7.74 -33.34
C PRO A 34 0.76 -8.51 -33.36
N ARG A 35 0.07 -8.55 -32.22
CA ARG A 35 -1.31 -9.07 -32.20
C ARG A 35 -2.08 -8.26 -33.26
N PRO A 36 -2.85 -8.90 -34.15
CA PRO A 36 -3.68 -8.15 -35.07
C PRO A 36 -4.58 -7.27 -34.21
N ILE A 37 -4.40 -5.95 -34.36
CA ILE A 37 -5.37 -4.98 -33.88
C ILE A 37 -6.61 -5.29 -34.73
N SER A 38 -7.52 -6.09 -34.19
CA SER A 38 -8.89 -6.13 -34.67
C SER A 38 -9.33 -4.67 -34.69
N ALA A 39 -9.56 -4.13 -35.89
CA ALA A 39 -10.16 -2.83 -36.05
C ALA A 39 -11.49 -2.88 -35.30
N ARG A 40 -11.50 -2.34 -34.08
CA ARG A 40 -12.72 -2.13 -33.33
C ARG A 40 -13.51 -1.16 -34.18
N GLN A 41 -14.55 -1.68 -34.83
CA GLN A 41 -15.55 -0.81 -35.42
C GLN A 41 -16.05 0.05 -34.26
N ASP A 42 -15.86 1.36 -34.35
CA ASP A 42 -16.51 2.33 -33.48
C ASP A 42 -18.01 2.22 -33.74
N GLU A 43 -18.65 1.25 -33.11
CA GLU A 43 -20.08 1.31 -32.86
C GLU A 43 -20.27 2.47 -31.88
N ASP A 44 -21.02 3.48 -32.31
CA ASP A 44 -21.43 4.61 -31.51
C ASP A 44 -21.86 4.11 -30.12
N VAL A 45 -20.99 4.31 -29.12
CA VAL A 45 -21.32 4.01 -27.74
C VAL A 45 -22.34 5.05 -27.32
N VAL A 46 -23.61 4.72 -27.56
CA VAL A 46 -24.73 5.39 -26.93
C VAL A 46 -24.48 5.24 -25.44
N PHE A 47 -24.04 6.33 -24.80
CA PHE A 47 -23.97 6.40 -23.34
C PHE A 47 -25.38 6.13 -22.84
N ALA A 48 -25.62 4.91 -22.38
CA ALA A 48 -26.81 4.60 -21.62
C ALA A 48 -26.90 5.63 -20.49
N PRO A 49 -28.11 6.12 -20.15
CA PRO A 49 -28.28 6.97 -18.98
C PRO A 49 -27.63 6.26 -17.78
N PRO A 50 -27.02 7.00 -16.84
CA PRO A 50 -26.32 6.40 -15.73
C PRO A 50 -27.24 5.40 -15.05
N VAL A 51 -26.89 4.12 -15.15
CA VAL A 51 -27.52 3.07 -14.37
C VAL A 51 -27.33 3.52 -12.93
N ASP A 52 -28.42 3.69 -12.19
CA ASP A 52 -28.37 3.83 -10.74
C ASP A 52 -27.67 2.57 -10.22
N LEU A 53 -26.35 2.68 -10.02
CA LEU A 53 -25.56 1.60 -9.47
C LEU A 53 -26.13 1.35 -8.08
N PRO A 54 -26.45 0.09 -7.73
CA PRO A 54 -26.88 -0.21 -6.37
C PRO A 54 -25.81 0.32 -5.42
N ALA A 55 -26.25 0.89 -4.29
CA ALA A 55 -25.36 1.29 -3.22
C ALA A 55 -24.37 0.16 -2.99
N ILE A 56 -23.06 0.44 -3.06
CA ILE A 56 -22.06 -0.58 -2.77
C ILE A 56 -22.26 -0.98 -1.31
N ASP A 57 -22.75 -2.20 -1.10
CA ASP A 57 -22.89 -2.78 0.23
C ASP A 57 -21.56 -2.72 0.97
N GLU A 58 -21.61 -2.48 2.27
CA GLU A 58 -20.39 -2.47 3.07
C GLU A 58 -19.74 -3.86 3.05
N PRO A 59 -18.43 -3.96 2.73
CA PRO A 59 -17.76 -5.24 2.64
C PRO A 59 -17.85 -6.02 3.95
N THR A 60 -18.27 -7.28 3.89
CA THR A 60 -18.27 -8.16 5.08
C THR A 60 -16.86 -8.63 5.45
N ASP A 61 -15.95 -8.61 4.49
CA ASP A 61 -14.57 -9.06 4.64
C ASP A 61 -13.70 -7.95 5.25
N ARG A 62 -12.90 -8.34 6.25
CA ARG A 62 -11.99 -7.47 7.00
C ARG A 62 -10.68 -7.27 6.24
N VAL A 63 -10.15 -8.34 5.68
CA VAL A 63 -8.97 -8.34 4.82
C VAL A 63 -9.46 -8.70 3.43
N SER A 64 -9.11 -7.88 2.44
CA SER A 64 -9.35 -8.20 1.04
C SER A 64 -7.98 -8.40 0.37
N ASP A 65 -7.48 -9.63 0.35
CA ASP A 65 -6.17 -9.94 -0.26
C ASP A 65 -6.20 -9.77 -1.79
N PHE A 66 -7.41 -9.71 -2.39
CA PHE A 66 -7.61 -9.57 -3.84
C PHE A 66 -8.45 -8.35 -4.25
N GLY A 67 -8.54 -7.33 -3.38
CA GLY A 67 -9.23 -6.08 -3.71
C GLY A 67 -8.62 -5.39 -4.94
N LEU A 68 -9.47 -4.79 -5.78
CA LEU A 68 -9.07 -4.02 -6.96
C LEU A 68 -7.96 -3.01 -6.58
N GLY A 69 -6.75 -3.22 -7.12
CA GLY A 69 -5.62 -2.30 -6.96
C GLY A 69 -4.30 -2.90 -6.43
N GLY A 70 -4.24 -4.20 -6.11
CA GLY A 70 -2.97 -4.90 -5.86
C GLY A 70 -2.24 -4.56 -4.54
N TRP A 71 -2.97 -4.01 -3.56
CA TRP A 71 -2.43 -3.69 -2.23
C TRP A 71 -3.29 -4.31 -1.16
N ASN A 72 -2.65 -4.88 -0.13
CA ASN A 72 -3.36 -5.39 1.04
C ASN A 72 -4.11 -4.24 1.71
N ARG A 73 -5.39 -4.47 1.94
CA ARG A 73 -6.29 -3.55 2.61
C ARG A 73 -6.92 -4.27 3.78
N VAL A 74 -6.86 -3.61 4.94
CA VAL A 74 -7.49 -4.09 6.16
C VAL A 74 -8.50 -3.05 6.61
N MET A 75 -9.70 -3.51 6.91
CA MET A 75 -10.83 -2.70 7.34
C MET A 75 -11.32 -3.17 8.69
N CYS A 76 -12.06 -2.34 9.41
CA CYS A 76 -12.84 -2.76 10.57
C CYS A 76 -14.02 -1.80 10.81
N TYR A 77 -14.99 -2.25 11.59
CA TYR A 77 -16.25 -1.54 11.81
C TYR A 77 -16.43 -1.19 13.29
N PRO A 78 -16.01 0.02 13.73
CA PRO A 78 -16.16 0.39 15.12
C PRO A 78 -17.63 0.60 15.49
N SER A 79 -17.99 0.31 16.74
CA SER A 79 -19.36 0.39 17.26
C SER A 79 -19.98 1.79 17.21
N VAL A 80 -19.13 2.83 17.20
CA VAL A 80 -19.52 4.24 17.03
C VAL A 80 -19.97 4.58 15.60
N GLY A 81 -19.82 3.64 14.66
CA GLY A 81 -20.20 3.79 13.25
C GLY A 81 -19.05 4.21 12.33
N GLY A 82 -19.32 4.14 11.04
CA GLY A 82 -18.33 4.32 9.98
C GLY A 82 -17.42 3.09 9.81
N ILE A 83 -16.30 3.28 9.15
CA ILE A 83 -15.33 2.23 8.82
C ILE A 83 -13.90 2.75 8.97
N ILE A 84 -13.02 1.98 9.60
CA ILE A 84 -11.59 2.30 9.62
C ILE A 84 -10.90 1.47 8.54
N ILE A 85 -10.15 2.12 7.65
CA ILE A 85 -9.47 1.48 6.53
C ILE A 85 -7.99 1.84 6.58
N ASN A 86 -7.15 0.81 6.63
CA ASN A 86 -5.73 0.96 6.32
C ASN A 86 -5.44 0.39 4.93
N ARG A 87 -4.85 1.22 4.07
CA ARG A 87 -4.45 0.86 2.72
C ARG A 87 -2.94 0.71 2.72
N HIS A 88 -2.43 -0.35 2.07
CA HIS A 88 -0.99 -0.66 1.94
C HIS A 88 -0.39 -1.35 3.15
N VAL A 89 -1.17 -2.19 3.82
CA VAL A 89 -0.73 -2.95 4.98
C VAL A 89 0.37 -3.94 4.58
N THR A 90 1.56 -3.80 5.16
CA THR A 90 2.68 -4.70 4.86
C THR A 90 2.55 -6.02 5.60
N SER A 91 3.37 -7.01 5.24
CA SER A 91 3.45 -8.29 5.97
C SER A 91 3.79 -8.11 7.45
N VAL A 92 4.58 -7.09 7.79
CA VAL A 92 4.92 -6.72 9.19
C VAL A 92 3.68 -6.25 9.93
N GLU A 93 2.87 -5.39 9.31
CA GLU A 93 1.64 -4.88 9.92
C GLU A 93 0.56 -5.95 10.02
N LEU A 94 0.43 -6.85 9.04
CA LEU A 94 -0.45 -8.02 9.13
C LEU A 94 -0.06 -8.94 10.30
N ASN A 95 1.24 -9.19 10.50
CA ASN A 95 1.74 -9.94 11.66
C ASN A 95 1.42 -9.21 12.98
N PHE A 96 1.59 -7.89 13.04
CA PHE A 96 1.25 -7.05 14.19
C PHE A 96 -0.27 -7.02 14.50
N LEU A 97 -1.09 -7.24 13.48
CA LEU A 97 -2.54 -7.37 13.59
C LEU A 97 -3.00 -8.80 13.86
N HIS A 98 -2.07 -9.76 13.94
CA HIS A 98 -2.35 -11.20 14.05
C HIS A 98 -3.30 -11.70 12.95
N ARG A 99 -3.04 -11.31 11.70
CA ARG A 99 -3.82 -11.73 10.53
C ARG A 99 -3.02 -12.61 9.58
N ALA A 100 -3.72 -13.54 8.95
CA ALA A 100 -3.18 -14.33 7.86
C ALA A 100 -2.80 -13.41 6.69
N ARG A 101 -1.83 -13.84 5.89
CA ARG A 101 -1.24 -13.03 4.81
C ARG A 101 -1.76 -13.37 3.41
N PHE A 102 -2.52 -14.45 3.31
CA PHE A 102 -2.93 -15.06 2.04
C PHE A 102 -4.38 -15.57 2.10
N GLU A 103 -5.11 -15.18 3.15
CA GLU A 103 -6.47 -15.64 3.42
C GLU A 103 -7.30 -14.44 3.86
N ASP A 104 -8.42 -14.25 3.15
CA ASP A 104 -9.42 -13.30 3.57
C ASP A 104 -9.97 -13.69 4.95
N THR A 105 -10.14 -12.70 5.80
CA THR A 105 -10.69 -12.91 7.15
C THR A 105 -12.01 -12.14 7.26
N PRO A 106 -13.11 -12.76 7.70
CA PRO A 106 -14.36 -12.04 7.94
C PRO A 106 -14.23 -11.10 9.16
N ARG A 107 -15.08 -10.08 9.24
CA ARG A 107 -15.22 -9.25 10.45
C ARG A 107 -15.79 -10.06 11.62
N SER A 108 -15.57 -9.62 12.87
CA SER A 108 -16.17 -10.28 14.04
C SER A 108 -17.65 -9.90 14.13
N SER A 109 -18.49 -10.82 14.58
CA SER A 109 -19.88 -10.54 14.93
C SER A 109 -20.03 -9.96 16.34
N ASP A 110 -19.01 -10.09 17.20
CA ASP A 110 -18.97 -9.44 18.51
C ASP A 110 -18.46 -8.00 18.38
N PRO A 111 -19.28 -6.98 18.71
CA PRO A 111 -18.86 -5.58 18.67
C PRO A 111 -17.62 -5.28 19.52
N ASN A 112 -17.44 -5.96 20.66
CA ASN A 112 -16.29 -5.70 21.54
C ASN A 112 -14.97 -6.20 20.94
N GLU A 113 -15.01 -7.38 20.32
CA GLU A 113 -13.86 -7.93 19.59
C GLU A 113 -13.52 -7.07 18.37
N GLU A 114 -14.53 -6.61 17.63
CA GLU A 114 -14.34 -5.74 16.47
C GLU A 114 -13.77 -4.39 16.88
N ASP A 115 -14.25 -3.78 17.96
CA ASP A 115 -13.73 -2.54 18.52
C ASP A 115 -12.28 -2.68 19.01
N ALA A 116 -11.94 -3.81 19.64
CA ALA A 116 -10.57 -4.11 20.02
C ALA A 116 -9.66 -4.23 18.79
N PHE A 117 -10.12 -4.90 17.75
CA PHE A 117 -9.41 -4.98 16.49
C PHE A 117 -9.25 -3.61 15.83
N CYS A 118 -10.28 -2.77 15.84
CA CYS A 118 -10.23 -1.42 15.32
C CYS A 118 -9.17 -0.55 16.02
N ARG A 119 -9.09 -0.63 17.36
CA ARG A 119 -8.03 0.06 18.11
C ARG A 119 -6.64 -0.42 17.71
N GLN A 120 -6.47 -1.72 17.43
CA GLN A 120 -5.20 -2.25 16.94
C GLN A 120 -4.90 -1.79 15.50
N LEU A 121 -5.91 -1.75 14.61
CA LEU A 121 -5.76 -1.26 13.25
C LEU A 121 -5.40 0.23 13.18
N ARG A 122 -5.89 1.04 14.12
CA ARG A 122 -5.48 2.45 14.25
C ARG A 122 -3.98 2.57 14.50
N ARG A 123 -3.38 1.66 15.26
CA ARG A 123 -1.91 1.64 15.52
C ARG A 123 -1.06 1.34 14.28
N THR A 124 -1.65 0.92 13.16
CA THR A 124 -0.92 0.79 11.88
C THR A 124 -1.18 1.97 10.93
N GLY A 125 -1.88 3.01 11.39
CA GLY A 125 -2.22 4.18 10.58
C GLY A 125 -3.58 4.09 9.88
N GLY A 126 -4.45 3.17 10.30
CA GLY A 126 -5.81 3.06 9.76
C GLY A 126 -6.61 4.35 9.95
N LYS A 127 -7.36 4.76 8.92
CA LYS A 127 -8.10 6.02 8.88
C LYS A 127 -9.60 5.77 8.95
N TRP A 128 -10.31 6.57 9.72
CA TRP A 128 -11.77 6.52 9.78
C TRP A 128 -12.39 7.15 8.53
N TRP A 129 -13.48 6.56 8.05
CA TRP A 129 -14.30 7.02 6.95
C TRP A 129 -15.76 6.87 7.32
N ALA A 130 -16.61 7.77 6.82
CA ALA A 130 -18.05 7.72 7.08
C ALA A 130 -18.73 6.46 6.52
N SER A 131 -18.20 5.89 5.44
CA SER A 131 -18.64 4.61 4.86
C SER A 131 -17.63 4.12 3.84
N TYR A 132 -17.74 2.84 3.44
CA TYR A 132 -16.92 2.27 2.37
C TYR A 132 -17.10 3.03 1.04
N TRP A 133 -18.31 3.52 0.77
CA TRP A 133 -18.59 4.35 -0.40
C TRP A 133 -17.87 5.69 -0.36
N SER A 134 -17.82 6.36 0.81
CA SER A 134 -17.07 7.60 0.98
C SER A 134 -15.58 7.39 0.70
N TYR A 135 -15.01 6.30 1.22
CA TYR A 135 -13.63 5.91 0.92
C TYR A 135 -13.42 5.68 -0.59
N THR A 136 -14.31 4.90 -1.21
CA THR A 136 -14.19 4.52 -2.62
C THR A 136 -14.20 5.75 -3.52
N ARG A 137 -15.16 6.66 -3.31
CA ARG A 137 -15.22 7.92 -4.07
C ARG A 137 -13.99 8.79 -3.87
N ALA A 138 -13.46 8.88 -2.65
CA ALA A 138 -12.33 9.76 -2.35
C ALA A 138 -10.97 9.20 -2.80
N VAL A 139 -10.74 7.90 -2.61
CA VAL A 139 -9.41 7.27 -2.77
C VAL A 139 -9.29 6.46 -4.06
N ILE A 140 -10.36 5.76 -4.45
CA ILE A 140 -10.35 4.86 -5.61
C ILE A 140 -10.80 5.61 -6.87
N SER A 141 -12.03 6.14 -6.86
CA SER A 141 -12.59 6.88 -8.00
C SER A 141 -12.01 8.28 -8.12
N ARG A 142 -11.60 8.88 -6.99
CA ARG A 142 -11.13 10.27 -6.89
C ARG A 142 -12.17 11.31 -7.34
N ASP A 143 -13.45 10.99 -7.15
CA ASP A 143 -14.60 11.85 -7.49
C ASP A 143 -14.76 13.01 -6.52
N ILE A 144 -14.19 12.89 -5.32
CA ILE A 144 -14.32 13.88 -4.24
C ILE A 144 -12.95 14.14 -3.60
N PRO A 145 -12.69 15.37 -3.13
CA PRO A 145 -11.45 15.68 -2.45
C PRO A 145 -11.32 14.90 -1.13
N ILE A 146 -10.11 14.42 -0.86
CA ILE A 146 -9.73 13.89 0.45
C ILE A 146 -9.49 15.09 1.38
N SER A 147 -10.09 15.10 2.58
CA SER A 147 -9.83 16.13 3.60
C SER A 147 -8.37 16.09 4.08
N THR A 148 -7.89 17.16 4.72
CA THR A 148 -6.51 17.21 5.23
C THR A 148 -6.26 16.10 6.25
N LYS A 149 -7.19 15.88 7.20
CA LYS A 149 -7.12 14.78 8.17
C LYS A 149 -7.16 13.39 7.51
N GLU A 150 -8.03 13.17 6.52
CA GLU A 150 -8.06 11.90 5.77
C GLU A 150 -6.80 11.72 4.91
N ARG A 151 -6.12 12.82 4.52
CA ARG A 151 -4.91 12.76 3.69
C ARG A 151 -3.69 12.37 4.52
N GLU A 152 -3.52 12.86 5.75
CA GLU A 152 -2.34 12.57 6.57
C GLU A 152 -2.08 11.07 6.72
N THR A 153 -1.19 10.52 5.89
CA THR A 153 -0.77 9.12 5.99
C THR A 153 0.32 9.01 7.04
N LEU A 154 0.04 8.21 8.07
CA LEU A 154 0.97 7.91 9.14
C LEU A 154 1.52 6.51 8.94
N VAL A 155 2.82 6.43 8.69
CA VAL A 155 3.58 5.17 8.76
C VAL A 155 4.12 5.10 10.18
N LEU A 156 3.79 4.02 10.89
CA LEU A 156 4.14 3.83 12.30
C LEU A 156 5.03 2.61 12.49
N GLY A 157 5.90 2.67 13.50
CA GLY A 157 6.75 1.57 13.95
C GLY A 157 6.77 1.51 15.47
N TRP A 158 6.52 0.32 16.02
CA TRP A 158 6.37 0.11 17.47
C TRP A 158 7.49 -0.80 17.97
N PRO A 159 8.59 -0.26 18.53
CA PRO A 159 9.69 -1.09 18.99
C PRO A 159 9.32 -1.78 20.32
N ASN A 160 9.88 -2.96 20.56
CA ASN A 160 9.62 -3.76 21.78
C ASN A 160 9.97 -3.04 23.11
N ASN A 161 10.85 -2.04 23.09
CA ASN A 161 11.23 -1.28 24.28
C ASN A 161 10.29 -0.09 24.59
N GLY A 162 9.20 0.07 23.84
CA GLY A 162 8.24 1.16 23.99
C GLY A 162 8.56 2.38 23.13
N GLY A 163 7.64 3.35 23.12
CA GLY A 163 7.70 4.50 22.20
C GLY A 163 7.14 4.18 20.81
N VAL A 164 7.30 5.11 19.87
CA VAL A 164 6.80 5.00 18.51
C VAL A 164 7.66 5.78 17.52
N TRP A 165 7.93 5.18 16.37
CA TRP A 165 8.47 5.85 15.18
C TRP A 165 7.31 6.34 14.31
N VAL A 166 7.41 7.57 13.82
CA VAL A 166 6.35 8.24 13.06
C VAL A 166 6.94 8.88 11.81
N LEU A 167 6.42 8.47 10.66
CA LEU A 167 6.69 9.10 9.37
C LEU A 167 5.37 9.59 8.78
N GLN A 168 5.27 10.91 8.58
CA GLN A 168 4.09 11.58 8.05
C GLN A 168 4.23 11.81 6.54
N GLU A 169 3.11 11.76 5.81
CA GLU A 169 3.08 11.98 4.35
C GLU A 169 3.71 13.32 3.92
N ARG A 170 3.48 14.39 4.68
CA ARG A 170 4.08 15.71 4.39
C ARG A 170 5.61 15.68 4.39
N ASN A 171 6.23 14.68 5.02
CA ASN A 171 7.67 14.50 5.07
C ASN A 171 8.20 13.64 3.92
N TRP A 172 7.34 13.13 3.02
CA TRP A 172 7.77 12.27 1.91
C TRP A 172 8.69 12.98 0.91
N GLY A 173 8.55 14.30 0.75
CA GLY A 173 9.46 15.10 -0.08
C GLY A 173 10.87 15.26 0.53
N ASN A 174 11.01 14.99 1.83
CA ASN A 174 12.27 15.12 2.57
C ASN A 174 12.90 13.75 2.88
N LEU A 175 12.43 12.69 2.22
CA LEU A 175 12.98 11.35 2.44
C LEU A 175 14.44 11.30 1.98
N SER A 176 15.32 10.86 2.87
CA SER A 176 16.70 10.49 2.58
C SER A 176 16.77 9.32 1.57
N ARG A 177 17.97 8.99 1.09
CA ARG A 177 18.21 7.70 0.42
C ARG A 177 17.69 6.58 1.33
N GLY A 178 16.69 5.84 0.86
CA GLY A 178 16.01 4.83 1.67
C GLY A 178 14.63 5.24 2.20
N GLY A 179 13.95 6.24 1.62
CA GLY A 179 12.61 6.68 2.04
C GLY A 179 11.50 5.61 2.13
N TRP A 180 11.74 4.44 1.55
CA TRP A 180 10.86 3.28 1.61
C TRP A 180 11.51 2.07 2.31
N ALA A 181 12.64 2.26 3.00
CA ALA A 181 13.40 1.16 3.62
C ALA A 181 12.56 0.38 4.63
N TRP A 182 11.63 1.04 5.32
CA TRP A 182 10.66 0.41 6.21
C TRP A 182 9.77 -0.65 5.54
N ARG A 183 9.60 -0.62 4.21
CA ARG A 183 8.88 -1.64 3.43
C ARG A 183 9.67 -2.93 3.23
N ASN A 184 10.99 -2.90 3.41
CA ASN A 184 11.85 -4.09 3.27
C ASN A 184 11.91 -4.93 4.54
N ALA A 185 11.32 -4.46 5.64
CA ALA A 185 11.35 -5.14 6.92
C ALA A 185 10.51 -6.43 6.91
N HIS A 186 10.98 -7.42 7.66
CA HIS A 186 10.25 -8.66 7.97
C HIS A 186 9.68 -8.67 9.39
N THR A 187 10.18 -7.79 10.28
CA THR A 187 9.73 -7.65 11.67
C THR A 187 9.43 -6.18 12.02
N MET A 188 8.77 -5.93 13.14
CA MET A 188 8.48 -4.57 13.60
C MET A 188 9.76 -3.83 14.02
N GLU A 189 10.73 -4.53 14.59
CA GLU A 189 12.06 -4.00 14.92
C GLU A 189 12.82 -3.57 13.66
N GLU A 190 12.89 -4.42 12.64
CA GLU A 190 13.50 -4.08 11.36
C GLU A 190 12.78 -2.90 10.69
N ARG A 191 11.45 -2.82 10.85
CA ARG A 191 10.67 -1.70 10.35
C ARG A 191 11.08 -0.40 11.04
N CYS A 192 11.29 -0.41 12.35
CA CYS A 192 11.78 0.75 13.10
C CYS A 192 13.14 1.22 12.58
N ILE A 193 14.07 0.29 12.31
CA ILE A 193 15.37 0.60 11.68
C ILE A 193 15.17 1.25 10.31
N GLY A 194 14.31 0.67 9.45
CA GLY A 194 14.00 1.24 8.15
C GLY A 194 13.32 2.62 8.24
N MET A 195 12.55 2.88 9.29
CA MET A 195 11.93 4.18 9.54
C MET A 195 12.96 5.21 9.98
N GLU A 196 13.89 4.85 10.86
CA GLU A 196 15.03 5.71 11.23
C GLU A 196 15.83 6.11 9.98
N MET A 197 16.16 5.14 9.11
CA MET A 197 16.82 5.41 7.83
C MET A 197 16.02 6.33 6.89
N SER A 198 14.70 6.33 7.03
CA SER A 198 13.76 7.17 6.27
C SER A 198 13.54 8.55 6.90
N SER A 199 14.36 8.95 7.89
CA SER A 199 14.22 10.21 8.63
C SER A 199 12.88 10.33 9.37
N ALA A 200 12.30 9.21 9.81
CA ALA A 200 11.16 9.22 10.71
C ALA A 200 11.54 9.80 12.08
N LEU A 201 10.55 10.34 12.80
CA LEU A 201 10.75 10.87 14.16
C LEU A 201 10.40 9.81 15.20
N TYR A 202 11.23 9.68 16.23
CA TYR A 202 10.96 8.82 17.38
C TYR A 202 10.36 9.63 18.53
N TYR A 203 9.32 9.08 19.15
CA TYR A 203 8.69 9.61 20.35
C TYR A 203 8.75 8.56 21.45
N ALA A 204 9.42 8.86 22.55
CA ALA A 204 9.52 7.96 23.70
C ALA A 204 8.15 7.72 24.36
N ASN A 205 7.32 8.77 24.43
CA ASN A 205 5.91 8.67 24.77
C ASN A 205 5.06 8.92 23.51
N PRO A 206 4.29 7.93 23.01
CA PRO A 206 3.45 8.08 21.84
C PRO A 206 2.43 9.23 21.91
N GLU A 207 2.01 9.62 23.12
CA GLU A 207 1.07 10.72 23.32
C GLU A 207 1.67 12.10 23.05
N ASP A 208 3.00 12.22 23.02
CA ASP A 208 3.70 13.46 22.71
C ASP A 208 3.57 13.84 21.22
N CYS A 209 3.19 12.88 20.37
CA CYS A 209 2.93 13.09 18.95
C CYS A 209 1.42 13.25 18.71
N GLU A 210 0.97 14.47 18.43
CA GLU A 210 -0.47 14.79 18.29
C GLU A 210 -1.22 13.88 17.30
N PRO A 211 -0.70 13.61 16.07
CA PRO A 211 -1.38 12.72 15.14
C PRO A 211 -1.46 11.27 15.65
N VAL A 212 -0.46 10.79 16.39
CA VAL A 212 -0.49 9.45 16.98
C VAL A 212 -1.44 9.40 18.17
N ARG A 213 -1.45 10.44 19.01
CA ARG A 213 -2.38 10.55 20.14
C ARG A 213 -3.83 10.42 19.68
N ALA A 214 -4.20 11.04 18.56
CA ALA A 214 -5.53 10.89 17.95
C ALA A 214 -5.85 9.47 17.44
N LEU A 215 -4.82 8.64 17.17
CA LEU A 215 -5.00 7.22 16.86
C LEU A 215 -5.19 6.36 18.12
N LEU A 216 -4.62 6.79 19.25
CA LEU A 216 -4.66 6.07 20.53
C LEU A 216 -5.94 6.36 21.32
N VAL A 217 -6.48 7.57 21.19
CA VAL A 217 -7.69 8.02 21.89
C VAL A 217 -8.91 7.79 21.00
N GLY A 218 -9.65 6.71 21.26
CA GLY A 218 -10.92 6.41 20.59
C GLY A 218 -10.78 6.01 19.12
N PHE A 219 -11.85 6.22 18.34
CA PHE A 219 -11.92 5.86 16.91
C PHE A 219 -11.68 7.05 15.96
N GLY A 220 -11.27 8.21 16.51
CA GLY A 220 -11.07 9.47 15.79
C GLY A 220 -12.28 10.42 15.90
N GLU A 221 -12.10 11.67 15.46
CA GLU A 221 -13.20 12.63 15.36
C GLU A 221 -14.17 12.22 14.23
N HIS A 222 -15.47 12.26 14.51
CA HIS A 222 -16.53 11.82 13.60
C HIS A 222 -17.10 12.93 12.73
N ASP A 223 -16.64 14.17 12.94
CA ASP A 223 -17.12 15.33 12.22
C ASP A 223 -16.50 15.37 10.83
N ARG A 224 -17.36 15.42 9.80
CA ARG A 224 -16.92 15.63 8.42
C ARG A 224 -16.31 17.02 8.32
N GLU A 225 -14.98 17.10 8.27
CA GLU A 225 -14.33 18.34 7.87
C GLU A 225 -14.79 18.73 6.46
N PRO A 226 -14.97 20.04 6.19
CA PRO A 226 -15.19 20.53 4.84
C PRO A 226 -14.06 20.05 3.92
N ARG A 227 -14.40 19.31 2.87
CA ARG A 227 -13.41 18.80 1.92
C ARG A 227 -12.98 19.93 0.99
N GLU A 228 -11.93 20.67 1.35
CA GLU A 228 -11.33 21.67 0.48
C GLU A 228 -10.64 21.03 -0.73
N ASN A 229 -10.86 21.62 -1.91
CA ASN A 229 -10.43 21.08 -3.18
C ASN A 229 -8.96 21.45 -3.47
N TYR A 230 -8.02 20.81 -2.77
CA TYR A 230 -6.60 21.16 -2.81
C TYR A 230 -5.94 21.01 -4.20
N TYR A 231 -6.47 20.15 -5.07
CA TYR A 231 -5.94 19.95 -6.43
C TYR A 231 -6.08 21.19 -7.33
N TYR A 232 -6.96 22.15 -7.00
CA TYR A 232 -7.09 23.41 -7.72
C TYR A 232 -6.24 24.56 -7.14
N ASN A 233 -5.64 24.37 -5.96
CA ASN A 233 -4.89 25.41 -5.24
C ASN A 233 -3.39 25.12 -5.12
N MET A 234 -2.87 24.13 -5.85
CA MET A 234 -1.42 23.90 -5.90
C MET A 234 -0.77 24.98 -6.78
N PRO A 235 0.16 25.81 -6.26
CA PRO A 235 0.83 26.79 -7.09
C PRO A 235 1.63 26.09 -8.19
N ALA A 236 1.51 26.61 -9.42
CA ALA A 236 2.05 26.01 -10.65
C ALA A 236 3.59 26.00 -10.73
N ASP A 237 4.27 26.58 -9.74
CA ASP A 237 5.72 26.68 -9.67
C ASP A 237 6.41 25.38 -9.25
N ARG A 238 5.70 24.46 -8.57
CA ARG A 238 6.27 23.17 -8.10
C ARG A 238 6.44 22.08 -9.16
N PHE A 239 6.08 22.31 -10.42
CA PHE A 239 6.25 21.35 -11.51
C PHE A 239 7.51 21.60 -12.37
N ARG A 240 8.35 22.59 -12.03
CA ARG A 240 9.49 22.96 -12.89
C ARG A 240 10.79 22.20 -12.66
N ASP A 241 10.89 21.39 -11.60
CA ASP A 241 12.15 20.71 -11.23
C ASP A 241 12.04 19.17 -11.17
N LEU A 242 11.20 18.56 -12.02
CA LEU A 242 11.19 17.11 -12.26
C LEU A 242 11.71 16.77 -13.67
#